data_AF-A0A4Y9YER5-F1
#
_entry.id   AF-A0A4Y9YER5-F1
#
_cell.length_a   1.000
_cell.length_b   1.000
_cell.length_c   1.000
_cell.angle_alpha   90.00
_cell.angle_beta   90.00
_cell.angle_gamma   90.00
#
_symmetry.space_group_name_H-M   'P 1'
#
loop_
_entity.id
_entity.type
_entity.pdbx_description
1 polymer ?
#
loop_
_entity_poly.entity_id
_entity_poly.type
_entity_poly.pdbx_seq_one_letter_code
_entity_poly.pdbx_strand_id
1 'polypeptide(L)' 'MSFSGGKRSCIGFKFSEMEIKVVLSVLVPNLTFELTDKPIQWNVGTVGFPTVGKESATPQLPLKVARYALPGSAV' A
#
# COMPACT_ATOMS: atom_id res chain seq x y z
N MET A 1 -0.49 2.56 -17.47
CA MET A 1 0.38 3.72 -17.17
C MET A 1 -0.29 4.56 -16.10
N SER A 2 0.21 4.58 -14.86
CA SER A 2 -0.48 5.18 -13.71
C SER A 2 -0.60 6.71 -13.76
N PHE A 3 0.27 7.41 -14.51
CA PHE A 3 0.30 8.88 -14.56
C PHE A 3 0.12 9.47 -15.96
N SER A 4 -0.37 8.67 -16.92
CA SER A 4 -0.55 9.07 -18.33
C SER A 4 0.76 9.60 -18.98
N GLY A 5 0.67 10.33 -20.08
CA GLY A 5 1.83 10.90 -20.77
C GLY A 5 1.47 12.08 -21.69
N GLY A 6 2.49 12.82 -22.17
CA GLY A 6 2.31 13.97 -23.04
C GLY A 6 1.58 15.14 -22.37
N LYS A 7 0.74 15.87 -23.13
CA LYS A 7 0.00 17.05 -22.64
C LYS A 7 -1.07 16.76 -21.57
N ARG A 8 -1.36 15.48 -21.33
CA ARG A 8 -2.37 15.00 -20.35
C ARG A 8 -1.73 14.14 -19.27
N SER A 9 -0.42 14.27 -19.05
CA SER A 9 0.24 13.64 -17.91
C SER A 9 -0.27 14.23 -16.60
N CYS A 10 -0.22 13.43 -15.54
CA CYS A 10 -0.56 13.89 -14.21
C CYS A 10 0.45 14.95 -13.75
N ILE A 11 0.00 16.19 -13.56
CA ILE A 11 0.82 17.28 -13.03
C ILE A 11 1.37 16.98 -11.63
N GLY A 12 0.66 16.15 -10.86
CA GLY A 12 1.04 15.71 -9.51
C GLY A 12 2.02 14.54 -9.47
N PHE A 13 2.49 14.00 -10.61
CA PHE A 13 3.34 12.80 -10.63
C PHE A 13 4.55 12.89 -9.69
N LYS A 14 5.27 14.02 -9.70
CA LYS A 14 6.44 14.21 -8.83
C LYS A 14 6.10 14.33 -7.35
N PHE A 15 4.93 14.89 -7.03
CA PHE A 15 4.44 14.95 -5.67
C PHE A 15 4.10 13.54 -5.17
N SER A 16 3.35 12.75 -5.96
CA SER A 16 3.02 11.36 -5.61
C SER A 16 4.26 10.49 -5.47
N GLU A 17 5.27 10.63 -6.34
CA GLU A 17 6.55 9.91 -6.20
C GLU A 17 7.29 10.26 -4.90
N MET A 18 7.30 11.54 -4.53
CA MET A 18 7.96 12.01 -3.30
C MET A 18 7.24 11.48 -2.05
N GLU A 19 5.92 11.56 -2.01
CA GLU A 19 5.11 11.05 -0.91
C GLU A 19 5.31 9.54 -0.72
N ILE A 20 5.25 8.76 -1.81
CA ILE A 20 5.49 7.30 -1.76
C ILE A 20 6.90 7.02 -1.23
N LYS A 21 7.92 7.76 -1.67
CA LYS A 21 9.30 7.58 -1.19
C LYS A 21 9.44 7.89 0.30
N VAL A 22 8.82 8.98 0.77
CA VAL A 22 8.86 9.37 2.19
C VAL A 22 8.14 8.35 3.07
N VAL A 23 6.97 7.87 2.64
CA VAL A 23 6.25 6.83 3.38
C VAL A 23 7.08 5.55 3.45
N LEU A 24 7.66 5.10 2.33
CA LEU A 24 8.47 3.88 2.32
C LEU A 24 9.77 4.01 3.12
N SER A 25 10.44 5.17 3.07
CA SER A 25 11.68 5.39 3.83
C SER A 25 11.47 5.39 5.34
N VAL A 26 10.25 5.68 5.81
CA VAL A 26 9.87 5.63 7.23
C VAL A 26 9.32 4.25 7.60
N LEU A 27 8.41 3.69 6.81
CA LEU A 27 7.71 2.46 7.19
C LEU A 27 8.59 1.21 7.05
N VAL A 28 9.28 1.04 5.93
CA VAL A 28 10.01 -0.20 5.62
C VAL A 28 11.15 -0.50 6.61
N PRO A 29 11.96 0.48 7.06
CA PRO A 29 13.03 0.21 8.03
C PRO A 29 12.53 -0.05 9.46
N ASN A 30 11.31 0.40 9.79
CA ASN A 30 10.83 0.41 11.17
C ASN A 30 9.73 -0.62 11.45
N LEU A 31 9.04 -1.11 10.42
CA LEU A 31 7.87 -1.98 10.57
C LEU A 31 7.95 -3.21 9.68
N THR A 32 7.45 -4.33 10.17
CA THR A 32 7.14 -5.53 9.38
C THR A 32 5.64 -5.58 9.12
N PHE A 33 5.27 -5.94 7.89
CA PHE A 33 3.89 -6.05 7.44
C PHE A 33 3.60 -7.49 7.04
N GLU A 34 2.51 -8.05 7.59
CA GLU A 34 2.02 -9.39 7.25
C GLU A 34 0.55 -9.34 6.87
N LEU A 35 0.13 -10.29 6.04
CA LEU A 35 -1.28 -10.43 5.68
C LEU A 35 -2.09 -10.97 6.87
N THR A 36 -3.35 -10.57 6.93
CA THR A 36 -4.32 -11.17 7.86
C THR A 36 -4.93 -12.42 7.26
N ASP A 37 -5.58 -13.25 8.08
CA ASP A 37 -6.28 -14.46 7.65
C ASP A 37 -7.61 -14.15 6.91
N LYS A 38 -7.88 -12.86 6.68
CA LYS A 38 -9.09 -12.38 6.01
C LYS A 38 -8.91 -12.47 4.49
N PRO A 39 -9.90 -12.95 3.74
CA PRO A 39 -9.81 -13.04 2.28
C PRO A 39 -9.81 -11.64 1.66
N ILE A 40 -8.71 -11.24 1.03
CA ILE A 40 -8.60 -9.97 0.32
C ILE A 40 -8.97 -10.20 -1.15
N GLN A 41 -9.85 -9.35 -1.70
CA GLN A 41 -10.23 -9.34 -3.11
C GLN A 41 -10.01 -7.94 -3.69
N TRP A 42 -9.42 -7.89 -4.88
CA TRP A 42 -9.22 -6.65 -5.62
C TRP A 42 -10.39 -6.39 -6.55
N ASN A 43 -11.11 -5.30 -6.30
CA ASN A 43 -12.24 -4.87 -7.11
C ASN A 43 -11.77 -3.84 -8.14
N VAL A 44 -12.24 -4.00 -9.37
CA VAL A 44 -11.96 -3.08 -10.48
C VAL A 44 -13.16 -2.14 -10.62
N GLY A 45 -13.01 -0.90 -10.16
CA GLY A 45 -13.97 0.18 -10.39
C GLY A 45 -13.33 1.34 -11.16
N THR A 46 -13.78 2.57 -10.90
CA THR A 46 -13.10 3.79 -11.41
C THR A 46 -11.64 3.87 -10.96
N VAL A 47 -11.36 3.34 -9.76
CA VAL A 47 -10.02 3.09 -9.23
C VAL A 47 -10.01 1.64 -8.75
N GLY A 48 -8.88 0.94 -8.85
CA GLY A 48 -8.73 -0.39 -8.25
C GLY A 48 -8.64 -0.27 -6.73
N PHE A 49 -9.41 -1.06 -5.99
CA PHE A 49 -9.37 -1.05 -4.52
C PHE A 49 -9.56 -2.45 -3.92
N PRO A 50 -8.93 -2.74 -2.77
CA PRO A 50 -9.10 -4.00 -2.07
C PRO A 50 -10.34 -3.97 -1.16
N THR A 51 -10.94 -5.14 -0.94
CA THR A 51 -12.02 -5.37 0.03
C THR A 51 -11.80 -6.67 0.79
N VAL A 52 -12.44 -6.78 1.96
CA VAL A 52 -12.47 -8.03 2.73
C VAL A 52 -13.69 -8.84 2.31
N GLY A 53 -13.46 -9.97 1.65
CA GLY A 53 -14.51 -10.82 1.08
C GLY A 53 -15.03 -10.34 -0.28
N LYS A 54 -15.98 -11.09 -0.86
CA LYS A 54 -16.53 -10.83 -2.20
C LYS A 54 -17.75 -9.90 -2.19
N GLU A 55 -18.45 -9.80 -1.07
CA GLU A 55 -19.75 -9.10 -0.98
C GLU A 55 -19.63 -7.69 -0.37
N SER A 56 -18.49 -7.37 0.25
CA SER A 56 -18.30 -6.06 0.87
C SER A 56 -17.90 -5.01 -0.16
N ALA A 57 -18.60 -3.87 -0.17
CA ALA A 57 -18.26 -2.71 -0.98
C ALA A 57 -17.29 -1.74 -0.26
N THR A 58 -16.91 -2.01 1.00
CA THR A 58 -16.08 -1.10 1.79
C THR A 58 -14.59 -1.27 1.48
N PRO A 59 -13.86 -0.25 0.97
CA PRO A 59 -12.45 -0.37 0.65
C PRO A 59 -11.59 -0.55 1.90
N GLN A 60 -10.93 -1.69 2.05
CA GLN A 60 -10.12 -2.02 3.23
C GLN A 60 -9.01 -3.02 2.89
N LEU A 61 -7.82 -2.81 3.50
CA LEU A 61 -6.69 -3.73 3.43
C LEU A 61 -6.08 -3.93 4.83
N PRO A 62 -6.66 -4.80 5.66
CA PRO A 62 -6.16 -5.04 7.01
C PRO A 62 -4.84 -5.82 6.98
N LEU A 63 -3.80 -5.24 7.59
CA LEU A 63 -2.47 -5.83 7.72
C LEU A 63 -2.12 -6.04 9.20
N LYS A 64 -1.37 -7.11 9.51
CA LYS A 64 -0.68 -7.26 10.79
C LYS A 64 0.60 -6.43 10.71
N VAL A 65 0.84 -5.61 11.74
CA VAL A 65 2.00 -4.70 11.78
C VAL A 65 2.78 -4.96 13.06
N ALA A 66 4.09 -5.17 12.92
CA ALA A 66 5.01 -5.32 14.05
C ALA A 66 6.19 -4.36 13.88
N ARG A 67 6.98 -4.14 14.95
CA ARG A 67 8.24 -3.39 14.84
C ARG A 67 9.27 -4.26 14.12
N TYR A 68 10.02 -3.67 13.20
CA TYR A 68 11.14 -4.34 12.56
C TYR A 68 12.21 -4.65 13.61
N ALA A 69 12.41 -5.94 13.88
CA ALA A 69 13.52 -6.43 14.69
C ALA A 69 14.64 -6.86 13.75
N LEU A 70 15.86 -6.38 14.00
CA LEU A 70 17.02 -6.85 13.27
C LEU A 70 17.18 -8.36 13.51
N PRO A 71 17.45 -9.16 12.47
CA PRO A 71 17.84 -10.55 12.65
C PRO A 71 19.16 -10.59 13.44
N GLY A 72 19.06 -10.75 14.76
CA GLY A 72 20.20 -10.73 15.69
C GLY A 72 20.00 -9.95 17.00
N SER A 73 18.88 -9.23 17.21
CA SER A 73 18.64 -8.45 18.44
C SER A 73 18.00 -9.24 19.60
N ALA A 74 17.83 -10.56 19.46
CA ALA A 74 17.37 -11.45 20.52
C ALA A 74 18.54 -12.33 20.99
N VAL A 75 19.56 -11.69 21.57
CA VAL A 75 20.58 -12.29 22.46
C VAL A 75 20.81 -11.30 23.59
#